data_AF-A0A9J6H1A9-F1
#
_entry.id   AF-A0A9J6H1A9-F1
#
_cell.length_a   1.000
_cell.length_b   1.000
_cell.length_c   1.000
_cell.angle_alpha   90.00
_cell.angle_beta   90.00
_cell.angle_gamma   90.00
#
_symmetry.space_group_name_H-M   'P 1'
#
loop_
_entity.id
_entity.type
_entity.pdbx_description
1 polymer ?
#
loop_
_entity_poly.entity_id
_entity_poly.type
_entity_poly.pdbx_seq_one_letter_code
_entity_poly.pdbx_strand_id
1 'polypeptide(L)' 'MKPFEPAVTGEQKYPITQYQPVYYVAESFQHAQKKVREYALSIPRPFTVRYNPYTQSVEIVDTNIQVQNLAQDIQCE' A
#
# COMPACT_ATOMS: atom_id res chain seq x y z
N MET A 1 -6.46 -8.92 -21.10
CA MET A 1 -6.05 -8.76 -19.69
C MET A 1 -4.71 -8.06 -19.66
N LYS A 2 -4.52 -7.07 -18.78
CA LYS A 2 -3.27 -6.29 -18.66
C LYS A 2 -2.52 -6.69 -17.39
N PRO A 3 -1.18 -6.55 -17.35
CA PRO A 3 -0.44 -6.73 -16.10
C PRO A 3 -0.87 -5.68 -15.07
N PHE A 4 -0.96 -6.08 -13.81
CA PHE A 4 -1.28 -5.18 -12.71
C PHE A 4 -0.13 -4.19 -12.46
N GLU A 5 -0.36 -2.93 -12.79
CA GLU A 5 0.55 -1.80 -12.59
C GLU A 5 -0.20 -0.67 -11.86
N PRO A 6 0.09 -0.40 -10.57
CA PRO A 6 -0.69 0.56 -9.77
C PRO A 6 -0.77 1.97 -10.38
N ALA A 7 0.32 2.47 -10.96
CA ALA A 7 0.38 3.80 -11.57
C ALA A 7 -0.57 3.94 -12.77
N VAL A 8 -0.67 2.92 -13.61
CA VAL A 8 -1.56 2.94 -14.79
C VAL A 8 -2.99 2.55 -14.41
N THR A 9 -3.14 1.63 -13.48
CA THR A 9 -4.45 1.13 -13.03
C THR A 9 -5.24 2.21 -12.30
N GLY A 10 -4.56 3.07 -11.53
CA GLY A 10 -5.19 4.18 -10.81
C GLY A 10 -5.77 5.27 -11.72
N GLU A 11 -5.23 5.45 -12.92
CA GLU A 11 -5.68 6.46 -13.89
C GLU A 11 -6.77 5.94 -14.86
N GLN A 12 -6.98 4.62 -14.90
CA GLN A 12 -7.89 3.98 -15.84
C GLN A 12 -9.35 4.34 -15.52
N LYS A 13 -10.00 5.11 -16.41
CA LYS A 13 -11.44 5.39 -16.32
C LYS A 13 -12.25 4.11 -16.46
N TYR A 14 -13.31 3.99 -15.66
CA TYR A 14 -14.21 2.85 -15.64
C TYR A 14 -15.69 3.28 -15.66
N PRO A 15 -16.56 2.59 -16.43
CA PRO A 15 -18.00 2.82 -16.38
C PRO A 15 -18.60 2.20 -15.11
N ILE A 16 -19.62 2.85 -14.53
CA ILE A 16 -20.28 2.38 -13.29
C ILE A 16 -21.37 1.35 -13.58
N THR A 17 -22.05 1.46 -14.73
CA THR A 17 -23.28 0.71 -15.04
C THR A 17 -23.10 -0.45 -16.01
N GLN A 18 -21.91 -0.57 -16.62
CA GLN A 18 -21.60 -1.59 -17.64
C GLN A 18 -20.44 -2.47 -17.19
N TYR A 19 -20.25 -3.61 -17.86
CA TYR A 19 -19.09 -4.45 -17.65
C TYR A 19 -17.79 -3.66 -17.84
N GLN A 20 -16.79 -4.00 -17.04
CA GLN A 20 -15.51 -3.31 -17.10
C GLN A 20 -14.80 -3.62 -18.42
N PRO A 21 -14.30 -2.60 -19.14
CA PRO A 21 -13.66 -2.81 -20.45
C PRO A 21 -12.26 -3.41 -20.35
N VAL A 22 -11.62 -3.32 -19.18
CA VAL A 22 -10.25 -3.76 -18.94
C VAL A 22 -10.17 -4.47 -17.60
N TYR A 23 -9.46 -5.61 -17.59
CA TYR A 23 -9.15 -6.37 -16.39
C TYR A 23 -7.64 -6.47 -16.22
N TYR A 24 -7.19 -6.34 -14.97
CA TYR A 24 -5.79 -6.44 -14.57
C TYR A 24 -5.54 -7.75 -13.85
N VAL A 25 -4.42 -8.39 -14.18
CA VAL A 25 -4.01 -9.66 -13.59
C VAL A 25 -2.68 -9.47 -12.88
N ALA A 26 -2.62 -9.95 -11.64
CA ALA A 26 -1.38 -10.10 -10.90
C ALA A 26 -1.01 -11.59 -10.86
N GLU A 27 0.28 -11.88 -10.92
CA GLU A 27 0.82 -13.24 -10.85
C GLU A 27 0.57 -13.89 -9.47
N SER A 28 0.54 -13.07 -8.42
CA SER A 28 0.23 -13.48 -7.05
C SER A 28 -0.23 -12.30 -6.20
N PHE A 29 -0.87 -12.58 -5.06
CA PHE A 29 -1.21 -11.55 -4.07
C PHE A 29 0.04 -10.89 -3.48
N GLN A 30 1.13 -11.64 -3.30
CA GLN A 30 2.40 -11.10 -2.80
C GLN A 30 3.00 -10.10 -3.79
N HIS A 31 2.96 -10.39 -5.09
CA HIS A 31 3.42 -9.48 -6.14
C HIS A 31 2.57 -8.21 -6.20
N ALA A 32 1.24 -8.36 -6.12
CA ALA A 32 0.33 -7.22 -6.08
C ALA A 32 0.60 -6.33 -4.85
N GLN A 33 0.76 -6.92 -3.66
CA GLN A 33 1.03 -6.19 -2.43
C GLN A 33 2.36 -5.43 -2.50
N LYS A 34 3.41 -6.05 -3.05
CA LYS A 34 4.71 -5.41 -3.27
C LYS A 34 4.58 -4.19 -4.18
N LYS A 35 3.93 -4.34 -5.34
CA LYS A 35 3.71 -3.23 -6.28
C LYS A 35 2.91 -2.08 -5.66
N VAL A 36 1.85 -2.38 -4.90
CA VAL A 36 1.07 -1.35 -4.20
C VAL A 36 1.90 -0.64 -3.14
N ARG A 37 2.75 -1.35 -2.40
CA ARG A 37 3.65 -0.75 -1.40
C ARG A 37 4.65 0.19 -2.06
N GLU A 38 5.29 -0.23 -3.15
CA GLU A 38 6.22 0.59 -3.93
C GLU A 38 5.52 1.84 -4.49
N TYR A 39 4.30 1.68 -5.03
CA TYR A 39 3.50 2.80 -5.50
C TYR A 39 3.14 3.77 -4.37
N ALA A 40 2.75 3.27 -3.20
CA ALA A 40 2.41 4.10 -2.04
C ALA A 40 3.60 4.94 -1.52
N LEU A 41 4.84 4.50 -1.76
CA LEU A 41 6.06 5.27 -1.44
C LEU A 41 6.30 6.42 -2.42
N SER A 42 5.81 6.32 -3.66
CA SER A 42 5.92 7.39 -4.66
C SER A 42 4.99 8.58 -4.37
N ILE A 43 3.97 8.38 -3.52
CA ILE A 43 3.03 9.43 -3.14
C ILE A 43 3.73 10.37 -2.13
N PRO A 44 3.92 11.66 -2.45
CA PRO A 44 4.56 12.60 -1.54
C PRO A 44 3.66 12.80 -0.31
N ARG A 45 4.16 12.39 0.86
CA ARG A 45 3.49 12.56 2.14
C ARG A 45 4.51 12.99 3.20
N PRO A 46 4.16 13.93 4.10
CA PRO A 46 5.08 14.42 5.12
C PRO A 46 5.35 13.41 6.25
N PHE A 47 4.54 12.35 6.34
CA PHE A 47 4.59 11.34 7.37
C PHE A 47 4.32 9.94 6.82
N THR A 48 4.84 8.92 7.50
CA THR A 48 4.46 7.52 7.21
C THR A 48 3.52 7.01 8.30
N VAL A 49 2.58 6.15 7.93
CA VAL A 49 1.62 5.56 8.87
C VAL A 49 1.86 4.08 9.06
N ARG A 50 1.62 3.60 10.27
CA ARG A 50 1.64 2.20 10.64
C ARG A 50 0.32 1.81 11.27
N TYR A 51 -0.17 0.62 10.93
CA TYR A 51 -1.31 0.04 11.61
C TYR A 51 -0.85 -0.74 12.85
N ASN A 52 -1.42 -0.42 14.01
CA ASN A 52 -1.25 -1.21 15.23
C ASN A 52 -2.45 -2.18 15.37
N PRO A 53 -2.24 -3.49 15.21
CA PRO A 53 -3.34 -4.46 15.28
C PRO A 53 -3.89 -4.66 16.70
N TYR A 54 -3.09 -4.38 17.73
CA TYR A 54 -3.49 -4.59 19.13
C TYR A 54 -4.50 -3.53 19.59
N THR A 55 -4.28 -2.27 19.22
CA THR A 55 -5.15 -1.14 19.54
C THR A 55 -6.12 -0.79 18.40
N GLN A 56 -6.00 -1.48 17.26
CA GLN A 56 -6.74 -1.20 16.02
C GLN A 56 -6.62 0.27 15.56
N SER A 57 -5.51 0.94 15.89
CA SER A 57 -5.28 2.35 15.60
C SER A 57 -4.21 2.56 14.53
N VAL A 58 -4.26 3.72 13.87
CA VAL A 58 -3.23 4.16 12.94
C VAL A 58 -2.26 5.08 13.68
N GLU A 59 -1.00 4.70 13.70
CA GLU A 59 0.09 5.47 14.30
C GLU A 59 0.86 6.20 13.21
N ILE A 60 1.26 7.44 13.51
CA ILE A 60 2.07 8.27 12.62
C ILE A 60 3.54 8.08 13.03
N VAL A 61 4.39 7.80 12.06
CA VAL A 61 5.84 7.60 12.20
C VAL A 61 6.56 8.78 11.54
N ASP A 62 6.89 9.78 12.35
CA ASP A 62 7.52 11.04 11.93
C ASP A 62 8.92 11.26 12.52
N THR A 63 9.18 10.65 13.68
CA THR A 63 10.39 10.93 14.47
C THR A 63 11.30 9.70 14.52
N ASN A 64 12.63 9.91 14.48
CA ASN A 64 13.62 8.84 14.63
C ASN A 64 13.36 7.93 15.85
N ILE A 65 12.81 8.48 16.94
CA ILE A 65 12.44 7.73 18.16
C ILE A 65 11.32 6.72 17.87
N GLN A 66 10.32 7.08 17.06
CA GLN A 66 9.23 6.17 16.68
C GLN A 66 9.72 5.05 15.75
N VAL A 67 10.71 5.32 14.90
CA VAL A 67 11.37 4.30 14.08
C VAL A 67 12.17 3.32 14.94
N GLN A 68 12.85 3.80 15.98
CA GLN A 68 13.58 2.94 16.92
C GLN A 68 12.64 2.04 17.74
N ASN A 69 11.54 2.60 18.28
CA ASN A 69 10.52 1.81 18.97
C ASN A 69 9.91 0.76 18.05
N LEU A 70 9.63 1.12 16.79
CA LEU A 70 9.16 0.16 15.79
C LEU A 70 10.15 -0.97 15.52
N ALA A 71 11.45 -0.65 15.39
CA ALA A 71 12.48 -1.67 15.19
C ALA A 71 12.58 -2.62 16.38
N GLN A 72 12.41 -2.09 17.60
CA GLN A 72 12.41 -2.88 18.82
C GLN A 72 11.17 -3.77 18.94
N ASP A 73 9.98 -3.27 18.58
CA ASP A 73 8.75 -4.08 18.57
C ASP A 73 8.83 -5.23 17.57
N ILE A 74 9.38 -4.99 16.37
CA ILE A 74 9.58 -6.04 15.35
C ILE A 74 10.63 -7.09 15.79
N GLN A 75 11.62 -6.70 16.59
CA GLN A 75 12.64 -7.63 17.12
C GLN A 75 12.12 -8.49 18.28
N CYS A 76 11.05 -8.07 18.94
CA CYS A 76 10.43 -8.81 20.05
C CYS A 76 9.38 -9.83 19.57
N GLU A 77 9.00 -9.81 18.30
CA GLU A 77 8.16 -10.82 17.62
C GLU A 77 9.01 -11.96 17.03
#